data_AF-A0A3R7ME85-F1
#
_entry.id   AF-A0A3R7ME85-F1
#
_cell.length_a   1.000
_cell.length_b   1.000
_cell.length_c   1.000
_cell.angle_alpha   90.00
_cell.angle_beta   90.00
_cell.angle_gamma   90.00
#
_symmetry.space_group_name_H-M   'P 1'
#
loop_
_entity.id
_entity.type
_entity.pdbx_description
1 polymer ?
#
loop_
_entity_poly.entity_id
_entity_poly.type
_entity_poly.pdbx_seq_one_letter_code
_entity_poly.pdbx_strand_id
1 'polypeptide(L)'
;MTEWVVPATFALFVSILAVASGPLVGAVDVTQEGPPVGDGSTAVTVGSVPTEQVTLERGRFGSGRYHLDAPPAVLTVDRVAGNPAVRYTIDIPSLWITATSRYELAGTEGTRMGLRPKPIGISPQRINRGSYDAVLTIWIREGDRERQITVKQITIEVQQ
;
A
#
# COMPACT_ATOMS: atom_id res chain seq x y z
N MET A 1 57.71 -26.32 -34.60
CA MET A 1 57.05 -27.64 -34.76
C MET A 1 55.61 -27.47 -34.31
N THR A 2 54.71 -27.88 -35.19
CA THR A 2 53.25 -27.81 -35.17
C THR A 2 52.65 -28.43 -33.92
N GLU A 3 51.61 -27.84 -33.33
CA GLU A 3 50.39 -28.54 -32.84
C GLU A 3 49.17 -27.61 -32.97
N TRP A 4 48.23 -28.00 -33.83
CA TRP A 4 46.83 -27.57 -33.84
C TRP A 4 46.06 -28.40 -32.79
N VAL A 5 44.97 -27.86 -32.22
CA VAL A 5 43.60 -28.45 -32.09
C VAL A 5 42.76 -27.53 -31.17
N VAL A 6 41.91 -26.66 -31.74
CA VAL A 6 40.42 -26.64 -31.77
C VAL A 6 39.73 -26.16 -30.46
N PRO A 7 38.69 -25.28 -30.55
CA PRO A 7 38.20 -24.44 -29.47
C PRO A 7 36.95 -25.03 -28.77
N ALA A 8 36.35 -24.23 -27.87
CA ALA A 8 35.02 -24.34 -27.27
C ALA A 8 35.02 -24.70 -25.77
N THR A 9 34.96 -23.66 -24.94
CA THR A 9 34.19 -23.77 -23.70
C THR A 9 33.33 -22.53 -23.57
N PHE A 10 32.10 -22.67 -24.05
CA PHE A 10 31.02 -21.71 -23.94
C PHE A 10 30.51 -21.76 -22.49
N ALA A 11 31.12 -20.99 -21.58
CA ALA A 11 30.63 -20.84 -20.22
C ALA A 11 29.79 -19.56 -20.11
N LEU A 12 28.52 -19.70 -20.50
CA LEU A 12 27.45 -18.76 -20.26
C LEU A 12 27.25 -18.61 -18.73
N PHE A 13 27.85 -17.58 -18.13
CA PHE A 13 27.54 -17.16 -16.76
C PHE A 13 26.74 -15.86 -16.81
N VAL A 14 25.42 -16.00 -16.96
CA VAL A 14 24.47 -14.90 -16.73
C VAL A 14 24.23 -14.81 -15.23
N SER A 15 25.07 -14.03 -14.54
CA SER A 15 24.85 -13.66 -13.15
C SER A 15 23.78 -12.58 -13.08
N ILE A 16 22.52 -12.98 -12.90
CA ILE A 16 21.43 -12.07 -12.50
C ILE A 16 21.69 -11.71 -11.04
N LEU A 17 22.46 -10.64 -10.79
CA LEU A 17 22.55 -10.05 -9.45
C LEU A 17 21.38 -9.08 -9.28
N ALA A 18 20.56 -9.41 -8.28
CA ALA A 18 19.29 -8.82 -7.97
C ALA A 18 19.38 -7.29 -7.80
N VAL A 19 18.39 -6.61 -8.38
CA VAL A 19 18.06 -5.22 -8.09
C VAL A 19 17.53 -5.16 -6.65
N ALA A 20 18.42 -4.96 -5.68
CA ALA A 20 18.09 -4.57 -4.33
C ALA A 20 18.18 -3.04 -4.23
N SER A 21 17.20 -2.34 -4.78
CA SER A 21 17.08 -0.88 -4.63
C SER A 21 15.86 -0.56 -3.77
N GLY A 22 16.11 -0.43 -2.47
CA GLY A 22 15.21 0.22 -1.51
C GLY A 22 16.06 0.96 -0.47
N PRO A 23 15.78 2.24 -0.15
CA PRO A 23 16.57 3.00 0.80
C PRO A 23 16.39 2.45 2.21
N LEU A 24 17.49 2.01 2.82
CA LEU A 24 17.58 1.72 4.25
C LEU A 24 17.43 3.06 4.99
N VAL A 25 16.23 3.33 5.51
CA VAL A 25 16.00 4.49 6.35
C VAL A 25 16.83 4.36 7.62
N GLY A 26 17.52 5.45 7.93
CA GLY A 26 18.67 5.54 8.83
C GLY A 26 18.46 5.04 10.25
N ALA A 27 19.60 4.66 10.82
CA ALA A 27 19.84 4.46 12.23
C ALA A 27 19.09 5.47 13.12
N VAL A 28 18.06 4.97 13.79
CA VAL A 28 17.59 5.52 15.06
C VAL A 28 17.62 4.36 16.05
N ASP A 29 18.47 4.50 17.05
CA ASP A 29 18.50 3.61 18.22
C ASP A 29 17.15 3.76 18.94
N VAL A 30 16.33 2.70 18.92
CA VAL A 30 15.06 2.65 19.64
C VAL A 30 15.21 1.61 20.73
N THR A 31 15.53 2.12 21.92
CA THR A 31 15.47 1.41 23.19
C THR A 31 14.12 0.69 23.36
N GLN A 32 14.18 -0.62 23.68
CA GLN A 32 13.09 -1.63 23.72
C GLN A 32 12.53 -2.05 22.35
N GLU A 33 13.18 -3.04 21.73
CA GLU A 33 12.67 -3.75 20.54
C GLU A 33 11.38 -4.51 20.88
N GLY A 34 10.23 -3.91 20.55
CA GLY A 34 9.03 -4.67 20.21
C GLY A 34 9.26 -5.47 18.92
N PRO A 35 8.40 -6.44 18.58
CA PRO A 35 8.52 -7.18 17.32
C PRO A 35 8.55 -6.22 16.12
N PRO A 36 9.40 -6.48 15.10
CA PRO A 36 9.48 -5.62 13.91
C PRO A 36 8.11 -5.42 13.25
N VAL A 37 7.84 -4.21 12.75
CA VAL A 37 6.58 -3.91 12.05
C VAL A 37 6.42 -4.83 10.83
N GLY A 38 5.29 -5.50 10.78
CA GLY A 38 4.97 -6.52 9.79
C GLY A 38 5.17 -7.94 10.29
N ASP A 39 5.98 -8.22 11.32
CA ASP A 39 6.26 -9.59 11.78
C ASP A 39 5.12 -10.18 12.61
N GLY A 40 4.81 -11.46 12.41
CA GLY A 40 3.82 -12.18 13.21
C GLY A 40 2.65 -12.73 12.40
N SER A 41 1.51 -12.93 13.06
CA SER A 41 0.32 -13.51 12.45
C SER A 41 -0.95 -12.83 12.96
N THR A 42 -1.96 -12.71 12.11
CA THR A 42 -3.24 -12.12 12.47
C THR A 42 -4.43 -12.86 11.87
N ALA A 43 -5.52 -12.88 12.65
CA ALA A 43 -6.85 -13.16 12.15
C ALA A 43 -7.65 -11.86 12.15
N VAL A 44 -8.15 -11.46 10.99
CA VAL A 44 -8.99 -10.26 10.85
C VAL A 44 -10.20 -10.58 10.01
N THR A 45 -11.27 -9.85 10.30
CA THR A 45 -12.52 -9.87 9.55
C THR A 45 -12.80 -8.48 8.99
N VAL A 46 -13.01 -8.37 7.68
CA VAL A 46 -13.40 -7.10 7.05
C VAL A 46 -14.89 -6.89 7.29
N GLY A 47 -15.24 -5.83 8.02
CA GLY A 47 -16.62 -5.50 8.35
C GLY A 47 -17.32 -4.73 7.24
N SER A 48 -16.75 -3.57 6.85
CA SER A 48 -17.30 -2.73 5.79
C SER A 48 -16.20 -2.07 4.98
N VAL A 49 -16.45 -1.85 3.70
CA VAL A 49 -15.52 -1.20 2.78
C VAL A 49 -16.30 -0.11 2.05
N PRO A 50 -15.79 1.13 2.01
CA PRO A 50 -16.47 2.22 1.32
C PRO A 50 -16.46 1.94 -0.18
N THR A 51 -17.64 1.66 -0.74
CA THR A 51 -17.85 1.56 -2.19
C THR A 51 -18.58 2.77 -2.75
N GLU A 52 -19.15 3.59 -1.87
CA GLU A 52 -19.90 4.80 -2.20
C GLU A 52 -19.36 5.97 -1.37
N GLN A 53 -19.73 7.20 -1.77
CA GLN A 53 -19.38 8.44 -1.05
C GLN A 53 -17.86 8.68 -0.96
N VAL A 54 -17.09 8.13 -1.89
CA VAL A 54 -15.66 8.45 -2.06
C VAL A 54 -15.57 9.62 -3.04
N THR A 55 -14.96 10.71 -2.62
CA THR A 55 -15.00 11.98 -3.37
C THR A 55 -13.61 12.61 -3.52
N LEU A 56 -13.45 13.39 -4.58
CA LEU A 56 -12.38 14.37 -4.71
C LEU A 56 -12.98 15.74 -4.42
N GLU A 57 -12.69 16.29 -3.25
CA GLU A 57 -13.21 17.59 -2.82
C GLU A 57 -12.22 18.69 -3.11
N ARG A 58 -12.72 19.80 -3.67
CA ARG A 58 -11.88 20.97 -3.91
C ARG A 58 -11.63 21.73 -2.62
N GLY A 59 -10.34 21.96 -2.31
CA GLY A 59 -9.94 22.82 -1.19
C GLY A 59 -10.44 24.25 -1.38
N ARG A 60 -11.16 24.78 -0.39
CA ARG A 60 -11.76 26.13 -0.41
C ARG A 60 -10.76 27.27 -0.18
N PHE A 61 -9.53 26.95 0.19
CA PHE A 61 -8.49 27.93 0.52
C PHE A 61 -7.19 27.63 -0.24
N GLY A 62 -6.49 28.67 -0.68
CA GLY A 62 -5.17 28.56 -1.32
C GLY A 62 -5.21 27.97 -2.74
N SER A 63 -4.34 26.99 -3.00
CA SER A 63 -4.04 26.41 -4.34
C SER A 63 -5.21 25.74 -5.09
N GLY A 64 -6.40 25.66 -4.49
CA GLY A 64 -7.58 25.02 -5.08
C GLY A 64 -7.42 23.54 -5.37
N ARG A 65 -6.45 22.86 -4.73
CA ARG A 65 -6.15 21.43 -4.92
C ARG A 65 -7.32 20.56 -4.48
N TYR A 66 -7.49 19.45 -5.17
CA TYR A 66 -8.46 18.42 -4.80
C TYR A 66 -7.87 17.49 -3.74
N HIS A 67 -8.71 17.03 -2.83
CA HIS A 67 -8.36 16.09 -1.77
C HIS A 67 -9.26 14.88 -1.83
N LEU A 68 -8.67 13.70 -1.68
CA LEU A 68 -9.43 12.46 -1.55
C LEU A 68 -10.09 12.42 -0.18
N ASP A 69 -11.41 12.41 -0.17
CA ASP A 69 -12.23 12.10 0.99
C ASP A 69 -12.90 10.75 0.80
N ALA A 70 -12.85 9.93 1.84
CA ALA A 70 -13.42 8.59 1.82
C ALA A 70 -13.88 8.19 3.22
N PRO A 71 -15.08 7.62 3.37
CA PRO A 71 -15.48 7.00 4.62
C PRO A 71 -14.47 5.92 5.03
N PRO A 72 -14.27 5.68 6.33
CA PRO A 72 -13.33 4.65 6.78
C PRO A 72 -13.81 3.25 6.37
N ALA A 73 -12.90 2.43 5.83
CA ALA A 73 -13.10 0.99 5.83
C ALA A 73 -12.99 0.48 7.26
N VAL A 74 -13.78 -0.55 7.61
CA VAL A 74 -13.81 -1.08 8.95
C VAL A 74 -13.27 -2.50 8.98
N LEU A 75 -12.27 -2.68 9.82
CA LEU A 75 -11.63 -3.96 10.09
C LEU A 75 -11.87 -4.36 11.55
N THR A 76 -12.32 -5.59 11.78
CA THR A 76 -12.33 -6.19 13.11
C THR A 76 -11.11 -7.07 13.25
N VAL A 77 -10.35 -6.89 14.32
CA VAL A 77 -9.13 -7.66 14.58
C VAL A 77 -9.47 -8.76 15.59
N ASP A 78 -9.54 -10.00 15.12
CA ASP A 78 -9.97 -11.14 15.93
C ASP A 78 -8.83 -11.71 16.78
N ARG A 79 -7.61 -11.73 16.24
CA ARG A 79 -6.40 -12.20 16.92
C ARG A 79 -5.15 -11.54 16.37
N VAL A 80 -4.19 -11.23 17.23
CA VAL A 80 -2.86 -10.73 16.84
C VAL A 80 -1.78 -11.44 17.63
N ALA A 81 -0.75 -11.92 16.94
CA ALA A 81 0.51 -12.33 17.55
C ALA A 81 1.65 -11.62 16.83
N GLY A 82 2.60 -11.04 17.58
CA GLY A 82 3.65 -10.19 17.03
C GLY A 82 3.14 -8.78 16.69
N ASN A 83 3.66 -8.20 15.61
CA ASN A 83 3.30 -6.89 15.09
C ASN A 83 2.98 -6.93 13.57
N PRO A 84 1.94 -7.66 13.13
CA PRO A 84 1.52 -7.62 11.72
C PRO A 84 1.00 -6.23 11.34
N ALA A 85 1.04 -5.92 10.06
CA ALA A 85 0.66 -4.59 9.55
C ALA A 85 -0.40 -4.67 8.46
N VAL A 86 -1.33 -3.72 8.47
CA VAL A 86 -2.34 -3.55 7.41
C VAL A 86 -1.93 -2.42 6.49
N ARG A 87 -2.05 -2.65 5.18
CA ARG A 87 -1.90 -1.64 4.15
C ARG A 87 -3.24 -1.42 3.45
N TYR A 88 -3.74 -0.19 3.57
CA TYR A 88 -4.96 0.27 2.90
C TYR A 88 -4.59 1.19 1.75
N THR A 89 -5.09 0.88 0.56
CA THR A 89 -4.76 1.61 -0.67
C THR A 89 -6.00 1.96 -1.45
N ILE A 90 -6.00 3.16 -2.03
CA ILE A 90 -6.93 3.56 -3.09
C ILE A 90 -6.08 3.98 -4.28
N ASP A 91 -6.12 3.19 -5.34
CA ASP A 91 -5.41 3.44 -6.58
C ASP A 91 -6.35 4.07 -7.60
N ILE A 92 -5.94 5.19 -8.21
CA ILE A 92 -6.70 5.91 -9.24
C ILE A 92 -5.84 5.90 -10.52
N PRO A 93 -5.93 4.85 -11.36
CA PRO A 93 -4.99 4.63 -12.46
C PRO A 93 -4.92 5.78 -13.45
N SER A 94 -6.08 6.35 -13.82
CA SER A 94 -6.14 7.45 -14.79
C SER A 94 -5.47 8.74 -14.31
N LEU A 95 -5.33 8.90 -12.99
CA LEU A 95 -4.64 10.05 -12.38
C LEU A 95 -3.19 9.72 -12.00
N TRP A 96 -2.77 8.46 -12.11
CA TRP A 96 -1.45 7.97 -11.72
C TRP A 96 -1.15 8.26 -10.24
N ILE A 97 -2.15 8.04 -9.39
CA ILE A 97 -2.12 8.36 -7.97
C ILE A 97 -2.57 7.15 -7.16
N THR A 98 -1.79 6.83 -6.12
CA THR A 98 -2.15 5.83 -5.12
C THR A 98 -2.10 6.46 -3.74
N ALA A 99 -3.25 6.55 -3.06
CA ALA A 99 -3.31 6.94 -1.65
C ALA A 99 -3.07 5.71 -0.78
N THR A 100 -1.99 5.71 0.01
CA THR A 100 -1.61 4.56 0.85
C THR A 100 -1.58 4.95 2.33
N SER A 101 -2.22 4.13 3.15
CA SER A 101 -2.14 4.17 4.62
C SER A 101 -1.63 2.83 5.15
N ARG A 102 -0.86 2.89 6.24
CA ARG A 102 -0.35 1.71 6.95
C ARG A 102 -0.76 1.78 8.41
N TYR A 103 -1.13 0.64 8.97
CA TYR A 103 -1.56 0.50 10.35
C TYR A 103 -0.87 -0.69 10.99
N GLU A 104 -0.33 -0.52 12.19
CA GLU A 104 0.17 -1.62 13.00
C GLU A 104 -1.01 -2.28 13.73
N LEU A 105 -0.95 -3.60 13.87
CA LEU A 105 -1.97 -4.38 14.57
C LEU A 105 -1.53 -4.82 15.98
N ALA A 106 -0.28 -4.58 16.38
CA ALA A 106 0.16 -4.90 17.73
C ALA A 106 -0.76 -4.24 18.78
N GLY A 107 -1.30 -5.04 19.70
CA GLY A 107 -2.17 -4.56 20.78
C GLY A 107 -3.60 -4.18 20.36
N THR A 108 -4.03 -4.47 19.13
CA THR A 108 -5.38 -4.14 18.64
C THR A 108 -6.36 -5.33 18.67
N GLU A 109 -6.00 -6.43 19.33
CA GLU A 109 -6.86 -7.62 19.44
C GLU A 109 -8.22 -7.29 20.09
N GLY A 110 -9.30 -7.81 19.51
CA GLY A 110 -10.68 -7.56 19.94
C GLY A 110 -11.21 -6.16 19.60
N THR A 111 -10.45 -5.34 18.87
CA THR A 111 -10.86 -3.98 18.51
C THR A 111 -11.40 -3.85 17.09
N ARG A 112 -12.20 -2.80 16.87
CA ARG A 112 -12.70 -2.38 15.56
C ARG A 112 -11.91 -1.15 15.10
N MET A 113 -11.19 -1.29 14.00
CA MET A 113 -10.31 -0.25 13.44
C MET A 113 -10.95 0.41 12.21
N GLY A 114 -10.81 1.73 12.12
CA GLY A 114 -11.18 2.51 10.94
C GLY A 114 -9.96 2.83 10.08
N LEU A 115 -9.93 2.30 8.85
CA LEU A 115 -8.86 2.54 7.87
C LEU A 115 -9.28 3.68 6.95
N ARG A 116 -8.50 4.76 6.93
CA ARG A 116 -8.71 5.93 6.07
C ARG A 116 -7.54 6.09 5.12
N PRO A 117 -7.77 6.59 3.89
CA PRO A 117 -6.67 6.90 2.99
C PRO A 117 -5.87 8.09 3.55
N LYS A 118 -4.57 8.09 3.32
CA LYS A 118 -3.74 9.24 3.67
C LYS A 118 -4.15 10.42 2.79
N PRO A 119 -4.30 11.63 3.35
CA PRO A 119 -4.61 12.81 2.57
C PRO A 119 -3.59 13.01 1.45
N ILE A 120 -4.07 13.13 0.22
CA ILE A 120 -3.28 13.46 -0.95
C ILE A 120 -3.87 14.69 -1.62
N GLY A 121 -3.00 15.59 -2.10
CA GLY A 121 -3.40 16.78 -2.83
C GLY A 121 -3.19 16.58 -4.32
N ILE A 122 -4.24 16.77 -5.10
CA ILE A 122 -4.25 16.61 -6.56
C ILE A 122 -4.36 17.99 -7.22
N SER A 123 -3.51 18.26 -8.21
CA SER A 123 -3.57 19.51 -8.97
C SER A 123 -4.89 19.57 -9.75
N PRO A 124 -5.61 20.72 -9.76
CA PRO A 124 -6.83 20.90 -10.54
C PRO A 124 -6.66 20.61 -12.03
N GLN A 125 -5.45 20.83 -12.57
CA GLN A 125 -5.14 20.59 -13.98
C GLN A 125 -5.20 19.10 -14.37
N ARG A 126 -5.09 18.19 -13.40
CA ARG A 126 -5.24 16.75 -13.63
C ARG A 126 -6.71 16.30 -13.59
N ILE A 127 -7.58 17.12 -13.00
CA ILE A 127 -9.00 16.83 -12.88
C ILE A 127 -9.72 17.35 -14.13
N ASN A 128 -10.08 16.40 -15.01
CA ASN A 128 -10.68 16.63 -16.32
C ASN A 128 -11.99 15.87 -16.53
N ARG A 129 -12.47 15.13 -15.53
CA ARG A 129 -13.71 14.36 -15.53
C ARG A 129 -14.50 14.64 -14.25
N GLY A 130 -15.80 14.37 -14.30
CA GLY A 130 -16.67 14.43 -13.12
C GLY A 130 -16.50 13.24 -12.18
N SER A 131 -15.94 12.12 -12.66
CA SER A 131 -15.69 10.93 -11.86
C SER A 131 -14.49 10.12 -12.39
N TYR A 132 -13.95 9.27 -11.52
CA TYR A 132 -12.81 8.39 -11.81
C TYR A 132 -13.01 7.00 -11.25
N ASP A 133 -12.66 5.97 -12.03
CA ASP A 133 -12.58 4.61 -11.53
C ASP A 133 -11.33 4.43 -10.67
N ALA A 134 -11.49 3.69 -9.58
CA ALA A 134 -10.42 3.40 -8.65
C ALA A 134 -10.51 1.97 -8.09
N VAL A 135 -9.39 1.50 -7.55
CA VAL A 135 -9.27 0.18 -6.93
C VAL A 135 -8.88 0.36 -5.47
N LEU A 136 -9.77 -0.03 -4.57
CA LEU A 136 -9.51 -0.09 -3.15
C LEU A 136 -8.98 -1.47 -2.80
N THR A 137 -7.83 -1.52 -2.14
CA THR A 137 -7.23 -2.78 -1.68
C THR A 137 -6.79 -2.73 -0.23
N ILE A 138 -7.10 -3.79 0.51
CA ILE A 138 -6.61 -4.06 1.87
C ILE A 138 -5.66 -5.27 1.81
N TRP A 139 -4.43 -5.06 2.24
CA TRP A 139 -3.41 -6.09 2.39
C TRP A 139 -3.01 -6.23 3.85
N ILE A 140 -2.61 -7.44 4.25
CA ILE A 140 -1.95 -7.72 5.52
C ILE A 140 -0.54 -8.19 5.24
N ARG A 141 0.41 -7.68 6.01
CA ARG A 141 1.79 -8.15 6.06
C ARG A 141 2.03 -8.92 7.36
N GLU A 142 2.60 -10.11 7.20
CA GLU A 142 2.96 -11.10 8.23
C GLU A 142 4.38 -11.64 7.92
N GLY A 143 5.40 -11.01 8.49
CA GLY A 143 6.80 -11.14 8.12
C GLY A 143 7.05 -10.79 6.66
N ASP A 144 7.57 -11.76 5.92
CA ASP A 144 7.83 -11.67 4.47
C ASP A 144 6.59 -11.99 3.62
N ARG A 145 5.47 -12.36 4.25
CA ARG A 145 4.23 -12.70 3.54
C ARG A 145 3.35 -11.47 3.47
N GLU A 146 2.84 -11.19 2.27
CA GLU A 146 1.77 -10.23 2.08
C GLU A 146 0.54 -10.96 1.53
N ARG A 147 -0.61 -10.76 2.17
CA ARG A 147 -1.88 -11.40 1.83
C ARG A 147 -2.92 -10.34 1.51
N GLN A 148 -3.55 -10.48 0.36
CA GLN A 148 -4.70 -9.67 -0.02
C GLN A 148 -5.92 -10.12 0.77
N ILE A 149 -6.60 -9.18 1.41
CA ILE A 149 -7.83 -9.47 2.17
C ILE A 149 -9.05 -9.10 1.35
N THR A 150 -9.01 -7.93 0.73
CA THR A 150 -10.11 -7.39 -0.07
C THR A 150 -9.57 -6.57 -1.23
N VAL A 151 -10.21 -6.72 -2.40
CA VAL A 151 -10.14 -5.80 -3.53
C VAL A 151 -11.55 -5.39 -3.91
N LYS A 152 -11.77 -4.09 -4.14
CA LYS A 152 -13.03 -3.55 -4.65
C LYS A 152 -12.76 -2.50 -5.71
N GLN A 153 -13.52 -2.59 -6.79
CA GLN A 153 -13.66 -1.49 -7.75
C GLN A 153 -14.65 -0.48 -7.18
N ILE A 154 -14.27 0.79 -7.21
CA ILE A 154 -15.07 1.90 -6.71
C ILE A 154 -15.04 3.05 -7.71
N THR A 155 -16.03 3.92 -7.64
CA THR A 155 -16.07 5.16 -8.40
C THR A 155 -15.89 6.34 -7.45
N ILE A 156 -15.01 7.27 -7.82
CA ILE A 156 -14.71 8.47 -7.07
C ILE A 156 -15.34 9.65 -7.79
N GLU A 157 -16.25 10.34 -7.12
CA GLU A 157 -16.95 11.50 -7.66
C GLU A 157 -16.17 12.78 -7.38
N VAL A 158 -16.16 13.72 -8.33
CA VAL A 158 -15.51 15.02 -8.17
C VAL A 158 -16.53 16.03 -7.64
N GLN A 159 -16.24 16.62 -6.49
CA GLN A 159 -17.05 17.65 -5.85
C GLN A 159 -16.34 19.01 -5.90
N GLN A 160 -17.10 20.05 -6.22
CA GLN A 160 -16.59 21.41 -6.45
C GLN A 160 -16.66 22.28 -5.19
#